data_AF-A0A947TM23-F1
#
_entry.id   AF-A0A947TM23-F1
#
_cell.length_a   1.000
_cell.length_b   1.000
_cell.length_c   1.000
_cell.angle_alpha   90.00
_cell.angle_beta   90.00
_cell.angle_gamma   90.00
#
_symmetry.space_group_name_H-M   'P 1'
#
loop_
_entity.id
_entity.type
_entity.pdbx_description
1 polymer ?
#
loop_
_entity_poly.entity_id
_entity_poly.type
_entity_poly.pdbx_seq_one_letter_code
_entity_poly.pdbx_strand_id
1 'polypeptide(L)'
;MGIHNRRSVLRRGEKTKVVEPDKLPNNIGKPRCIKTIYGAKCYFIIEDEILHNQHDAHNKLIAFQRIRFEADNRIEYRLGYYMVGVKSGAKGRWVWGQFCLTIPEKDLKIILKKAERKGWF
;
A
#
# COMPACT_ATOMS: atom_id res chain seq x y z
N MET A 1 46.23 -14.09 19.66
CA MET A 1 45.51 -15.05 18.79
C MET A 1 44.04 -14.67 18.87
N GLY A 2 43.48 -13.90 17.93
CA GLY A 2 43.09 -14.36 16.58
C GLY A 2 41.85 -15.27 16.74
N ILE A 3 40.65 -15.01 16.22
CA ILE A 3 40.28 -14.45 14.91
C ILE A 3 38.84 -13.93 14.96
N HIS A 4 38.62 -12.75 14.37
CA HIS A 4 37.33 -12.19 13.93
C HIS A 4 36.62 -13.09 12.90
N ASN A 5 35.29 -13.18 12.94
CA ASN A 5 34.36 -13.09 11.78
C ASN A 5 33.00 -13.73 12.10
N ARG A 6 31.84 -13.28 11.61
CA ARG A 6 31.54 -12.29 10.57
C ARG A 6 30.10 -11.83 10.80
N ARG A 7 29.87 -10.52 10.89
CA ARG A 7 28.56 -9.92 10.59
C ARG A 7 28.12 -10.48 9.25
N SER A 8 26.92 -11.06 9.15
CA SER A 8 26.31 -11.35 7.86
C SER A 8 25.94 -10.02 7.21
N VAL A 9 26.92 -9.41 6.55
CA VAL A 9 26.70 -8.35 5.58
C VAL A 9 25.91 -8.98 4.46
N LEU A 10 24.60 -8.73 4.42
CA LEU A 10 23.77 -8.96 3.25
C LEU A 10 24.49 -8.33 2.06
N ARG A 11 24.95 -9.16 1.13
CA ARG A 11 25.63 -8.73 -0.08
C ARG A 11 24.68 -7.86 -0.88
N ARG A 12 25.04 -6.60 -1.12
CA ARG A 12 24.52 -5.81 -2.24
C ARG A 12 24.81 -6.60 -3.51
N GLY A 13 23.80 -7.23 -4.11
CA GLY A 13 23.98 -7.89 -5.40
C GLY A 13 23.03 -9.03 -5.74
N GLU A 14 22.42 -9.70 -4.77
CA GLU A 14 21.37 -10.67 -5.09
C GLU A 14 20.06 -9.94 -5.37
N LYS A 15 19.82 -9.65 -6.64
CA LYS A 15 18.48 -9.33 -7.14
C LYS A 15 17.64 -10.60 -6.94
N THR A 16 17.05 -10.76 -5.76
CA THR A 16 15.92 -11.67 -5.58
C THR A 16 14.94 -11.29 -6.69
N LYS A 17 14.72 -12.16 -7.68
CA LYS A 17 13.70 -11.94 -8.71
C LYS A 17 12.39 -11.74 -7.95
N VAL A 18 11.95 -10.49 -7.85
CA VAL A 18 10.66 -10.16 -7.26
C VAL A 18 9.65 -10.70 -8.25
N VAL A 19 9.00 -11.81 -7.88
CA VAL A 19 7.86 -12.33 -8.63
C VAL A 19 6.74 -11.34 -8.38
N GLU A 20 6.47 -10.49 -9.37
CA GLU A 20 5.33 -9.59 -9.33
C GLU A 20 4.03 -10.42 -9.32
N PRO A 21 3.07 -10.10 -8.45
CA PRO A 21 1.82 -10.86 -8.39
C PRO A 21 1.00 -10.67 -9.67
N ASP A 22 0.44 -11.76 -10.21
CA ASP A 22 -0.30 -11.76 -11.49
C ASP A 22 -1.54 -10.84 -11.51
N LYS A 23 -2.08 -10.50 -10.34
CA LYS A 23 -3.29 -9.68 -10.21
C LYS A 23 -3.06 -8.54 -9.24
N LEU A 24 -3.45 -7.34 -9.68
CA LEU A 24 -3.52 -6.18 -8.81
C LEU A 24 -4.58 -6.40 -7.71
N PRO A 25 -4.38 -5.86 -6.51
CA PRO A 25 -5.44 -5.81 -5.51
C PRO A 25 -6.65 -5.06 -6.07
N ASN A 26 -7.85 -5.44 -5.63
CA ASN A 26 -9.07 -4.68 -5.92
C ASN A 26 -9.94 -4.68 -4.66
N ASN A 27 -10.19 -3.51 -4.10
CA ASN A 27 -11.05 -3.36 -2.91
C ASN A 27 -12.34 -2.58 -3.14
N ILE A 28 -12.58 -2.12 -4.37
CA ILE A 28 -13.75 -1.30 -4.69
C ILE A 28 -15.04 -2.06 -4.35
N GLY A 29 -15.97 -1.36 -3.69
CA GLY A 29 -17.28 -1.87 -3.28
C GLY A 29 -17.24 -2.85 -2.11
N LYS A 30 -16.07 -3.20 -1.57
CA LYS A 30 -15.98 -4.17 -0.48
C LYS A 30 -16.19 -3.49 0.88
N PRO A 31 -17.11 -3.99 1.73
CA PRO A 31 -17.25 -3.49 3.10
C PRO A 31 -16.00 -3.83 3.91
N ARG A 32 -15.66 -2.93 4.82
CA ARG A 32 -14.49 -3.00 5.70
C ARG A 32 -14.85 -2.51 7.09
N CYS A 33 -14.06 -2.96 8.05
CA CYS A 33 -14.17 -2.55 9.44
C CYS A 33 -12.77 -2.24 9.98
N ILE A 34 -12.65 -1.14 10.72
CA ILE A 34 -11.48 -0.85 11.56
C ILE A 34 -11.92 -0.71 13.01
N LYS A 35 -10.98 -0.89 13.94
CA LYS A 35 -11.17 -0.51 15.34
C LYS A 35 -10.63 0.90 15.53
N THR A 36 -11.41 1.77 16.17
CA THR A 36 -10.96 3.10 16.56
C THR A 36 -9.98 2.99 17.74
N ILE A 37 -9.33 4.11 18.07
CA ILE A 37 -8.45 4.21 19.24
C ILE A 37 -9.18 3.91 20.56
N TYR A 38 -10.52 4.06 20.59
CA TYR A 38 -11.37 3.74 21.73
C TYR A 38 -11.91 2.30 21.70
N GLY A 39 -11.45 1.47 20.75
CA GLY A 39 -11.87 0.08 20.60
C GLY A 39 -13.22 -0.13 19.90
N ALA A 40 -13.96 0.93 19.60
CA ALA A 40 -15.21 0.86 18.84
C ALA A 40 -14.97 0.39 17.40
N LYS A 41 -15.91 -0.35 16.83
CA LYS A 41 -15.87 -0.72 15.41
C LYS A 41 -16.38 0.42 14.55
N CYS A 42 -15.71 0.66 13.43
CA CYS A 42 -16.09 1.63 12.44
C CYS A 42 -16.13 0.95 11.07
N TYR A 43 -17.31 1.00 10.44
CA TYR A 43 -17.59 0.33 9.17
C TYR A 43 -17.54 1.35 8.02
N PHE A 44 -17.00 0.91 6.89
CA PHE A 44 -16.86 1.75 5.70
C PHE A 44 -16.77 0.93 4.43
N ILE A 45 -17.03 1.58 3.30
CA ILE A 45 -16.88 1.04 1.96
C ILE A 45 -15.81 1.83 1.21
N ILE A 46 -14.97 1.13 0.44
CA ILE A 46 -14.04 1.77 -0.51
C ILE A 46 -14.84 1.99 -1.80
N GLU A 47 -15.23 3.24 -2.05
CA GLU A 47 -16.09 3.59 -3.20
C GLU A 47 -15.33 3.55 -4.52
N ASP A 48 -14.07 3.93 -4.49
CA ASP A 48 -13.17 3.95 -5.64
C ASP A 48 -11.72 3.89 -5.15
N GLU A 49 -10.81 3.46 -6.02
CA GLU A 49 -9.38 3.43 -5.72
C GLU A 49 -8.52 3.74 -6.94
N ILE A 50 -7.40 4.42 -6.69
CA ILE A 50 -6.34 4.66 -7.66
C ILE A 50 -5.14 3.86 -7.20
N LEU A 51 -4.71 2.92 -8.05
CA LEU A 51 -3.48 2.17 -7.87
C LEU A 51 -2.39 2.76 -8.77
N HIS A 52 -1.19 2.92 -8.21
CA HIS A 52 -0.07 3.54 -8.91
C HIS A 52 1.25 2.92 -8.48
N ASN A 53 1.97 2.28 -9.41
CA ASN A 53 3.32 1.78 -9.14
C ASN A 53 4.27 2.95 -8.86
N GLN A 54 5.00 2.88 -7.76
CA GLN A 54 5.99 3.91 -7.43
C GLN A 54 7.13 3.83 -8.46
N HIS A 55 7.50 4.96 -9.07
CA HIS A 55 8.37 4.95 -10.24
C HIS A 55 9.81 4.46 -9.96
N ASP A 56 10.29 4.63 -8.73
CA ASP A 56 11.61 4.22 -8.26
C ASP A 56 11.58 2.94 -7.41
N ALA A 57 10.42 2.30 -7.25
CA ALA A 57 10.25 1.07 -6.46
C ALA A 57 9.21 0.12 -7.07
N HIS A 58 9.65 -0.75 -7.99
CA HIS A 58 8.79 -1.69 -8.72
C HIS A 58 8.03 -2.68 -7.85
N ASN A 59 8.51 -2.97 -6.64
CA ASN A 59 7.83 -3.87 -5.70
C ASN A 59 6.83 -3.16 -4.79
N LYS A 60 6.54 -1.87 -5.03
CA LYS A 60 5.65 -1.04 -4.22
C LYS A 60 4.56 -0.41 -5.09
N LEU A 61 3.32 -0.69 -4.71
CA LEU A 61 2.12 -0.17 -5.33
C LEU A 61 1.43 0.77 -4.35
N ILE A 62 1.24 2.03 -4.75
CA ILE A 62 0.56 3.04 -3.94
C ILE A 62 -0.95 2.89 -4.18
N ALA A 63 -1.72 2.95 -3.10
CA ALA A 63 -3.17 2.92 -3.14
C ALA A 63 -3.72 4.22 -2.55
N PHE A 64 -4.47 4.97 -3.36
CA PHE A 64 -5.25 6.12 -2.93
C PHE A 64 -6.72 5.75 -2.98
N GLN A 65 -7.39 5.72 -1.83
CA GLN A 65 -8.74 5.19 -1.69
C GLN A 65 -9.70 6.30 -1.28
N ARG A 66 -10.86 6.37 -1.95
CA ARG A 66 -12.01 7.19 -1.54
C ARG A 66 -12.93 6.32 -0.70
N ILE A 67 -13.10 6.67 0.57
CA ILE A 67 -13.79 5.86 1.57
C ILE A 67 -15.06 6.57 1.99
N ARG A 68 -16.18 5.83 2.06
CA ARG A 68 -17.41 6.29 2.70
C ARG A 68 -17.66 5.53 3.99
N PHE A 69 -17.77 6.26 5.10
CA PHE A 69 -18.14 5.70 6.38
C PHE A 69 -19.63 5.45 6.46
N GLU A 70 -20.03 4.27 6.97
CA GLU A 70 -21.45 3.87 7.02
C GLU A 70 -22.23 4.66 8.08
N ALA A 71 -21.56 5.11 9.15
CA ALA A 71 -22.22 5.75 10.28
C ALA A 71 -22.80 7.14 9.96
N ASP A 72 -22.08 7.93 9.15
CA ASP A 72 -22.38 9.34 8.91
C ASP A 72 -22.29 9.75 7.43
N ASN A 73 -22.08 8.78 6.53
CA ASN A 73 -21.81 9.00 5.09
C ASN A 73 -20.60 9.91 4.81
N ARG A 74 -19.73 10.14 5.80
CA ARG A 74 -18.55 10.98 5.60
C ARG A 74 -17.62 10.35 4.57
N ILE A 75 -17.12 11.19 3.67
CA ILE A 75 -16.08 10.81 2.73
C ILE A 75 -14.73 11.19 3.30
N GLU A 76 -13.81 10.22 3.33
CA GLU A 76 -12.40 10.46 3.62
C GLU A 76 -11.52 9.82 2.55
N TYR A 77 -10.30 10.34 2.41
CA TYR A 77 -9.31 9.75 1.53
C TYR A 77 -8.21 9.09 2.33
N ARG A 78 -7.85 7.87 1.94
CA ARG A 78 -6.77 7.11 2.59
C ARG A 78 -5.65 6.86 1.59
N LEU A 79 -4.44 7.18 2.01
CA LEU A 79 -3.23 6.70 1.37
C LEU A 79 -2.75 5.43 2.07
N GLY A 80 -2.50 4.39 1.29
CA GLY A 80 -1.85 3.18 1.72
C GLY A 80 -0.94 2.66 0.62
N TYR A 81 -0.40 1.47 0.81
CA TYR A 81 0.45 0.84 -0.18
C TYR A 81 0.40 -0.67 -0.06
N TYR A 82 0.74 -1.34 -1.15
CA TYR A 82 1.06 -2.75 -1.19
C TYR A 82 2.54 -2.91 -1.47
N MET A 83 3.16 -3.89 -0.81
CA MET A 83 4.48 -4.37 -1.17
C MET A 83 4.41 -5.85 -1.54
N VAL A 84 5.23 -6.29 -2.48
CA VAL A 84 5.38 -7.72 -2.75
C VAL A 84 6.05 -8.37 -1.55
N GLY A 85 5.35 -9.30 -0.91
CA GLY A 85 5.87 -10.03 0.23
C GLY A 85 7.07 -10.89 -0.16
N VAL A 86 8.08 -10.93 0.71
CA VAL A 86 9.31 -11.73 0.52
C VAL A 86 9.46 -12.84 1.57
N LYS A 87 8.71 -12.77 2.68
CA LYS A 87 8.77 -13.75 3.78
C LYS A 87 7.87 -14.95 3.51
N SER A 88 8.22 -16.10 4.11
CA SER A 88 7.37 -17.30 4.11
C SER A 88 5.95 -16.96 4.53
N GLY A 89 4.96 -17.48 3.80
CA GLY A 89 3.55 -17.18 4.01
C GLY A 89 3.03 -15.96 3.27
N ALA A 90 3.86 -15.02 2.80
CA ALA A 90 3.42 -13.87 1.98
C ALA A 90 4.20 -13.71 0.68
N LYS A 91 5.15 -14.61 0.40
CA LYS A 91 6.05 -14.56 -0.75
C LYS A 91 5.27 -14.46 -2.07
N GLY A 92 5.59 -13.45 -2.88
CA GLY A 92 4.99 -13.25 -4.21
C GLY A 92 3.54 -12.74 -4.18
N ARG A 93 3.03 -12.27 -3.02
CA ARG A 93 1.68 -11.71 -2.89
C ARG A 93 1.75 -10.24 -2.50
N TRP A 94 0.75 -9.46 -2.91
CA TRP A 94 0.58 -8.09 -2.42
C TRP A 94 0.21 -8.08 -0.94
N VAL A 95 1.00 -7.38 -0.13
CA VAL A 95 0.78 -7.21 1.31
C VAL A 95 0.46 -5.76 1.60
N TRP A 96 -0.67 -5.52 2.25
CA TRP A 96 -1.14 -4.17 2.60
C TRP A 96 -0.30 -3.55 3.72
N GLY A 97 0.00 -2.25 3.58
CA GLY A 97 0.53 -1.37 4.60
C GLY A 97 -0.18 -0.02 4.56
N GLN A 98 -0.37 0.60 5.72
CA GLN A 98 -1.12 1.87 5.87
C GLN A 98 -0.46 2.88 6.80
N PHE A 99 0.84 2.70 7.06
CA PHE A 99 1.62 3.66 7.86
C PHE A 99 1.92 4.93 7.04
N CYS A 100 2.62 5.90 7.63
CA CYS A 100 3.05 7.14 6.98
C CYS A 100 3.77 6.85 5.65
N LEU A 101 3.02 6.94 4.55
CA LEU A 101 3.54 6.68 3.22
C LEU A 101 4.53 7.77 2.84
N THR A 102 5.80 7.42 2.72
CA THR A 102 6.76 8.23 1.97
C THR A 102 6.58 7.95 0.48
N ILE A 103 6.36 9.01 -0.30
CA ILE A 103 6.06 8.96 -1.73
C ILE A 103 6.87 10.05 -2.45
N PRO A 104 7.47 9.77 -3.62
CA PRO A 104 8.10 10.81 -4.43
C PRO A 104 7.09 11.84 -4.93
N GLU A 105 7.52 13.10 -5.03
CA GLU A 105 6.68 14.23 -5.48
C GLU A 105 5.97 13.94 -6.82
N LYS A 106 6.70 13.35 -7.77
CA LYS A 106 6.17 13.00 -9.10
C LYS A 106 4.99 12.04 -9.02
N ASP A 107 5.10 11.00 -8.21
CA ASP A 107 4.02 10.00 -8.05
C ASP A 107 2.82 10.60 -7.34
N LEU A 108 3.05 11.44 -6.32
CA LEU A 108 1.99 12.16 -5.63
C LEU A 108 1.18 13.03 -6.59
N LYS A 109 1.85 13.85 -7.40
CA LYS A 109 1.21 14.70 -8.41
C LYS A 109 0.38 13.90 -9.41
N ILE A 110 0.87 12.74 -9.85
CA ILE A 110 0.16 11.86 -10.77
C ILE A 110 -1.12 11.32 -10.12
N ILE A 111 -1.05 10.86 -8.87
CA ILE A 111 -2.19 10.30 -8.14
C ILE A 111 -3.26 11.35 -7.91
N LEU A 112 -2.87 12.55 -7.46
CA LEU A 112 -3.82 13.66 -7.22
C LEU A 112 -4.51 14.08 -8.52
N LYS A 113 -3.76 14.21 -9.63
CA LYS A 113 -4.35 14.51 -10.95
C LYS A 113 -5.30 13.41 -11.44
N LYS A 114 -5.02 12.14 -11.13
CA LYS A 114 -5.95 11.03 -11.42
C LYS A 114 -7.26 11.16 -10.61
N ALA A 115 -7.16 11.58 -9.35
CA ALA A 115 -8.34 11.79 -8.49
C ALA A 115 -9.18 12.98 -8.95
N GLU A 116 -8.55 14.10 -9.28
CA GLU A 116 -9.22 15.28 -9.85
C GLU A 116 -9.97 14.92 -11.14
N ARG A 117 -9.34 14.19 -12.07
CA ARG A 117 -10.02 13.71 -13.29
C ARG A 117 -11.19 12.77 -13.05
N LYS A 118 -11.22 12.09 -11.90
CA LYS A 118 -12.34 11.24 -11.47
C LYS A 118 -13.42 12.04 -10.73
N GLY A 119 -13.25 13.35 -10.55
CA GLY A 119 -14.18 14.20 -9.81
C GLY A 119 -14.22 13.87 -8.32
N TRP A 120 -13.09 13.44 -7.76
CA TRP A 120 -13.03 13.10 -6.33
C TRP A 120 -13.11 14.32 -5.43
N PHE A 121 -12.62 15.47 -5.89
CA PHE A 121 -12.63 16.78 -5.23
C PHE A 121 -12.55 17.88 -6.30
#